data_AF-A0A163XP43-F1
#
_entry.id   AF-A0A163XP43-F1
#
_cell.length_a   1.000
_cell.length_b   1.000
_cell.length_c   1.000
_cell.angle_alpha   90.00
_cell.angle_beta   90.00
_cell.angle_gamma   90.00
#
_symmetry.space_group_name_H-M   'P 1'
#
loop_
_entity.id
_entity.type
_entity.pdbx_description
1 polymer ?
#
loop_
_entity_poly.entity_id
_entity_poly.type
_entity_poly.pdbx_seq_one_letter_code
_entity_poly.pdbx_strand_id
1 'polypeptide(L)'
;MESPVKVEMVYLGNRIMQNKRVYAWAKIDEIEAVLLYKKQPYVSSASVGAVYSIWFENDSYYTKGEYAPRYVRRYEDDTMVSKWAIADESAKQGLAEQALITKASKIEPMETFLNTLRKMSIGLTHTERRAFLSKIAEVILK
;
A
#
# COMPACT_ATOMS: atom_id res chain seq x y z
N MET A 1 -4.90 16.88 -28.91
CA MET A 1 -4.85 15.60 -28.17
C MET A 1 -3.47 15.06 -28.39
N GLU A 2 -2.67 14.97 -27.33
CA GLU A 2 -1.36 14.33 -27.40
C GLU A 2 -1.56 12.82 -27.57
N SER A 3 -0.68 12.17 -28.34
CA SER A 3 -0.76 10.73 -28.52
C SER A 3 -0.28 10.02 -27.24
N PRO A 4 -0.92 8.92 -26.81
CA PRO A 4 -0.50 8.18 -25.63
C PRO A 4 0.96 7.74 -25.72
N VAL A 5 1.73 7.97 -24.66
CA VAL A 5 3.14 7.60 -24.55
C VAL A 5 3.28 6.22 -23.93
N LYS A 6 3.98 5.33 -24.61
CA LYS A 6 4.29 3.99 -24.10
C LYS A 6 5.51 4.03 -23.18
N VAL A 7 5.35 3.56 -21.95
CA VAL A 7 6.39 3.48 -20.92
C VAL A 7 6.51 2.04 -20.44
N GLU A 8 7.73 1.55 -20.25
CA GLU A 8 7.97 0.25 -19.65
C GLU A 8 8.16 0.38 -18.14
N MET A 9 7.33 -0.34 -17.38
CA MET A 9 7.42 -0.36 -15.93
C MET A 9 7.57 -1.78 -15.43
N VAL A 10 8.35 -1.92 -14.36
CA VAL A 10 8.55 -3.18 -13.65
C VAL A 10 7.78 -3.17 -12.33
N TYR A 11 7.14 -4.29 -12.03
CA TYR A 11 6.50 -4.49 -10.73
C TYR A 11 7.51 -4.95 -9.68
N LEU A 12 7.64 -4.20 -8.59
CA LEU A 12 8.61 -4.44 -7.52
C LEU A 12 8.02 -5.20 -6.33
N GLY A 13 6.73 -5.56 -6.40
CA GLY A 13 6.02 -6.29 -5.34
C GLY A 13 5.23 -5.40 -4.38
N ASN A 14 4.71 -6.02 -3.33
CA ASN A 14 3.99 -5.36 -2.25
C ASN A 14 4.96 -4.74 -1.25
N ARG A 15 4.53 -3.64 -0.64
CA ARG A 15 5.16 -3.04 0.54
C ARG A 15 4.08 -2.75 1.59
N ILE A 16 4.53 -2.53 2.83
CA ILE A 16 3.67 -2.07 3.92
C ILE A 16 3.98 -0.60 4.17
N MET A 17 2.97 0.25 4.11
CA MET A 17 3.06 1.65 4.48
C MET A 17 1.89 1.98 5.40
N GLN A 18 2.17 2.50 6.60
CA GLN A 18 1.15 2.81 7.61
C GLN A 18 0.19 1.62 7.86
N ASN A 19 0.74 0.41 8.04
CA ASN A 19 -0.01 -0.85 8.22
C ASN A 19 -0.99 -1.19 7.09
N LYS A 20 -0.74 -0.69 5.87
CA LYS A 20 -1.54 -1.02 4.69
C LYS A 20 -0.66 -1.51 3.56
N ARG A 21 -1.22 -2.44 2.77
CA ARG A 21 -0.61 -2.88 1.52
C ARG A 21 -0.54 -1.72 0.53
N VAL A 22 0.64 -1.50 -0.04
CA VAL A 22 0.86 -0.65 -1.21
C VAL A 22 1.62 -1.44 -2.27
N TYR A 23 1.45 -1.06 -3.54
CA TYR A 23 2.03 -1.72 -4.70
C TYR A 23 3.18 -0.86 -5.22
N ALA A 24 4.38 -1.41 -5.25
CA ALA A 24 5.58 -0.72 -5.70
C ALA A 24 5.86 -1.00 -7.19
N TRP A 25 6.07 0.06 -7.96
CA TRP A 25 6.42 0.02 -9.38
C TRP A 25 7.55 0.99 -9.65
N ALA A 26 8.35 0.76 -10.68
CA ALA A 26 9.31 1.73 -11.17
C ALA A 26 9.36 1.67 -12.70
N LYS A 27 9.75 2.76 -13.33
CA LYS A 27 10.10 2.72 -14.75
C LYS A 27 11.46 2.04 -14.91
N ILE A 28 11.69 1.39 -16.05
CA ILE A 28 12.95 0.68 -16.28
C ILE A 28 14.17 1.61 -16.32
N ASP A 29 14.00 2.80 -16.89
CA ASP A 29 15.03 3.84 -17.00
C ASP A 29 15.27 4.61 -15.68
N GLU A 30 14.32 4.54 -14.74
CA GLU A 30 14.35 5.25 -13.46
C GLU A 30 14.08 4.29 -12.29
N ILE A 31 14.84 3.19 -12.21
CA ILE A 31 14.54 2.10 -11.24
C ILE A 31 14.58 2.54 -9.77
N GLU A 32 15.38 3.56 -9.47
CA GLU A 32 15.50 4.15 -8.13
C GLU A 32 14.28 5.00 -7.74
N ALA A 33 13.53 5.52 -8.72
CA ALA A 33 12.34 6.32 -8.53
C ALA A 33 11.11 5.42 -8.29
N VAL A 34 11.10 4.74 -7.13
CA VAL A 34 10.02 3.82 -6.76
C VAL A 34 8.71 4.58 -6.54
N LEU A 35 7.71 4.24 -7.35
CA LEU A 35 6.35 4.75 -7.26
C LEU A 35 5.48 3.79 -6.42
N LEU A 36 4.76 4.35 -5.44
CA LEU A 36 3.92 3.61 -4.51
C LEU A 36 2.44 3.90 -4.76
N TYR A 37 1.66 2.84 -4.99
CA TYR A 37 0.23 2.93 -5.26
C TYR A 37 -0.59 2.23 -4.17
N LYS A 38 -1.67 2.87 -3.71
CA LYS A 38 -2.60 2.27 -2.73
C LYS A 38 -3.47 1.16 -3.32
N LYS A 39 -3.73 1.21 -4.63
CA LYS A 39 -4.44 0.19 -5.41
C LYS A 39 -3.51 -0.26 -6.52
N GLN A 40 -3.59 -1.52 -6.92
CA GLN A 40 -2.79 -2.05 -8.01
C GLN A 40 -3.23 -1.37 -9.31
N PRO A 41 -2.38 -0.53 -9.93
CA PRO A 41 -2.86 0.39 -10.96
C PRO A 41 -3.01 -0.30 -12.33
N TYR A 42 -2.04 -1.12 -12.75
CA TYR A 42 -1.93 -1.51 -14.16
C TYR A 42 -2.44 -2.92 -14.46
N VAL A 43 -2.00 -3.91 -13.68
CA VAL A 43 -2.28 -5.34 -13.93
C VAL A 43 -2.56 -6.00 -12.61
N SER A 44 -3.75 -6.58 -12.43
CA SER A 44 -4.21 -7.20 -11.17
C SER A 44 -3.39 -8.41 -10.74
N SER A 45 -2.78 -9.12 -11.69
CA SER A 45 -1.96 -10.32 -11.46
C SER A 45 -0.48 -10.11 -11.77
N ALA A 46 0.04 -8.90 -11.55
CA ALA A 46 1.45 -8.61 -11.80
C ALA A 46 2.36 -9.48 -10.92
N SER A 47 3.41 -10.04 -11.52
CA SER A 47 4.46 -10.82 -10.84
C SER A 47 5.69 -9.97 -10.59
N VAL A 48 6.39 -10.19 -9.47
CA VAL A 48 7.60 -9.42 -9.12
C VAL A 48 8.67 -9.59 -10.20
N GLY A 49 9.28 -8.50 -10.62
CA GLY A 49 10.27 -8.47 -11.71
C GLY A 49 9.68 -8.58 -13.12
N ALA A 50 8.35 -8.72 -13.27
CA ALA A 50 7.72 -8.67 -14.59
C ALA A 50 7.62 -7.23 -15.08
N VAL A 51 7.97 -7.04 -16.35
CA VAL A 51 7.93 -5.76 -17.07
C VAL A 51 6.66 -5.70 -17.92
N TYR A 52 5.98 -4.57 -17.83
CA TYR A 52 4.79 -4.27 -18.60
C TYR A 52 4.96 -2.99 -19.40
N SER A 53 4.46 -3.00 -20.64
CA SER A 53 4.25 -1.76 -21.37
C SER A 53 2.93 -1.14 -20.95
N ILE A 54 2.97 0.10 -20.50
CA ILE A 54 1.81 0.87 -20.05
C ILE A 54 1.77 2.16 -20.87
N TRP A 55 0.58 2.53 -21.33
CA TRP A 55 0.37 3.76 -22.07
C TRP A 55 -0.17 4.83 -21.13
N PHE A 56 0.45 5.99 -21.18
CA PHE A 56 0.09 7.17 -20.42
C PHE A 56 -0.41 8.28 -21.36
N GLU A 57 -1.42 9.01 -20.91
CA GLU A 57 -1.86 10.27 -21.52
C GLU A 57 -1.98 11.29 -20.39
N ASN A 58 -1.07 12.26 -20.38
CA ASN A 58 -0.81 13.13 -19.22
C ASN A 58 -0.52 12.28 -17.96
N ASP A 59 -1.28 12.49 -16.87
CA ASP A 59 -1.16 11.74 -15.61
C ASP A 59 -2.06 10.49 -15.55
N SER A 60 -2.81 10.20 -16.62
CA SER A 60 -3.72 9.06 -16.70
C SER A 60 -3.09 7.90 -17.46
N TYR A 61 -3.56 6.68 -17.18
CA TYR A 61 -3.10 5.47 -17.85
C TYR A 61 -4.26 4.62 -18.34
N TYR A 62 -3.99 3.87 -19.40
CA TYR A 62 -4.95 2.96 -19.99
C TYR A 62 -4.93 1.61 -19.24
N THR A 63 -6.11 1.04 -19.01
CA THR A 63 -6.29 -0.26 -18.34
C THR A 63 -6.95 -1.32 -19.22
N LYS A 64 -7.53 -0.91 -20.35
CA LYS A 64 -8.30 -1.77 -21.27
C LYS A 64 -8.19 -1.25 -22.71
N GLY A 65 -8.64 -2.07 -23.66
CA GLY A 65 -8.68 -1.71 -25.08
C GLY A 65 -7.35 -1.91 -25.78
N GLU A 66 -7.14 -1.18 -26.87
CA GLU A 66 -5.93 -1.26 -27.70
C GLU A 66 -4.65 -0.98 -26.90
N TYR A 67 -4.72 0.02 -26.03
CA TYR A 67 -3.66 0.48 -25.13
C TYR A 67 -3.65 -0.22 -23.76
N ALA A 68 -4.30 -1.39 -23.64
CA ALA A 68 -4.27 -2.17 -22.40
C ALA A 68 -2.83 -2.60 -22.05
N PRO A 69 -2.43 -2.58 -20.77
CA PRO A 69 -1.09 -2.99 -20.36
C PRO A 69 -0.76 -4.41 -20.82
N ARG A 70 0.46 -4.61 -21.32
CA ARG A 70 0.91 -5.92 -21.82
C ARG A 70 2.22 -6.33 -21.17
N TYR A 71 2.32 -7.61 -20.82
CA TYR A 71 3.59 -8.18 -20.41
C TYR A 71 4.58 -8.10 -21.58
N VAL A 72 5.81 -7.66 -21.28
CA VAL A 72 6.88 -7.53 -22.28
C VAL A 72 7.94 -8.59 -22.02
N ARG A 73 8.55 -8.55 -20.82
CA ARG A 73 9.68 -9.41 -20.44
C ARG A 73 9.84 -9.47 -18.92
N ARG A 74 10.84 -10.21 -18.47
CA ARG A 74 11.33 -10.16 -17.09
C ARG A 74 12.48 -9.16 -17.01
N TYR A 75 12.62 -8.48 -15.88
CA TYR A 75 13.77 -7.62 -15.60
C TYR A 75 15.04 -8.47 -15.52
N GLU A 76 16.13 -7.96 -16.09
CA GLU A 76 17.33 -8.76 -16.39
C GLU A 76 18.20 -9.04 -15.16
N ASP A 77 18.21 -8.15 -14.17
CA ASP A 77 18.99 -8.34 -12.94
C ASP A 77 18.24 -9.23 -11.94
N ASP A 78 18.57 -10.52 -11.96
CA ASP A 78 18.00 -11.53 -11.06
C ASP A 78 18.30 -11.26 -9.57
N THR A 79 19.41 -10.58 -9.26
CA THR A 79 19.76 -10.24 -7.87
C THR A 79 18.81 -9.16 -7.35
N MET A 80 18.55 -8.13 -8.15
CA MET A 80 17.55 -7.11 -7.85
C MET A 80 16.14 -7.70 -7.74
N VAL A 81 15.75 -8.55 -8.69
CA VAL A 81 14.45 -9.24 -8.65
C VAL A 81 14.31 -10.08 -7.38
N SER A 82 15.38 -10.78 -6.98
CA SER A 82 15.39 -11.57 -5.73
C SER A 82 15.22 -10.70 -4.50
N LYS A 83 15.89 -9.54 -4.42
CA LYS A 83 15.70 -8.57 -3.33
C LYS A 83 14.26 -8.07 -3.26
N TRP A 84 13.65 -7.76 -4.40
CA TRP A 84 12.25 -7.34 -4.46
C TRP A 84 11.29 -8.46 -4.05
N ALA A 85 11.57 -9.70 -4.44
CA ALA A 85 10.76 -10.85 -4.08
C ALA A 85 10.80 -11.11 -2.56
N ILE A 86 11.96 -10.99 -1.92
CA ILE A 86 12.10 -11.09 -0.47
C ILE A 86 11.28 -10.00 0.22
N ALA A 87 11.36 -8.75 -0.26
CA ALA A 87 10.59 -7.64 0.29
C ALA A 87 9.07 -7.82 0.11
N ASP A 88 8.63 -8.36 -1.03
CA ASP A 88 7.23 -8.71 -1.29
C ASP A 88 6.73 -9.80 -0.33
N GLU A 89 7.52 -10.84 -0.12
CA GLU A 89 7.16 -11.95 0.77
C GLU A 89 7.10 -11.49 2.24
N SER A 90 8.08 -10.70 2.68
CA SER A 90 8.07 -10.07 4.01
C SER A 90 6.81 -9.22 4.22
N ALA A 91 6.40 -8.42 3.22
CA ALA A 91 5.19 -7.62 3.29
C ALA A 91 3.91 -8.49 3.35
N LYS A 92 3.85 -9.61 2.63
CA LYS A 92 2.71 -10.54 2.70
C LYS A 92 2.63 -11.20 4.08
N GLN A 93 3.76 -11.64 4.63
CA GLN A 93 3.81 -12.24 5.96
C GLN A 93 3.37 -11.26 7.04
N GLY A 94 3.91 -10.04 7.03
CA GLY A 94 3.50 -9.01 8.01
C GLY A 94 2.00 -8.67 7.95
N LEU A 95 1.40 -8.63 6.76
CA LEU A 95 -0.05 -8.43 6.62
C LEU A 95 -0.86 -9.64 7.11
N ALA A 96 -0.38 -10.86 6.86
CA ALA A 96 -1.03 -12.08 7.33
C ALA A 96 -0.98 -12.18 8.86
N GLU A 97 0.15 -11.88 9.47
CA GLU A 97 0.32 -11.81 10.93
C GLU A 97 -0.62 -10.77 11.55
N GLN A 98 -0.71 -9.57 10.97
CA GLN A 98 -1.66 -8.56 11.44
C GLN A 98 -3.10 -9.05 11.37
N ALA A 99 -3.50 -9.67 10.25
CA ALA A 99 -4.83 -10.22 10.09
C ALA A 99 -5.11 -11.35 11.11
N LEU A 100 -4.12 -12.19 11.39
CA LEU A 100 -4.21 -13.23 12.41
C LEU A 100 -4.33 -12.64 13.81
N ILE A 101 -3.54 -11.62 14.16
CA ILE A 101 -3.64 -10.92 15.44
C ILE A 101 -5.04 -10.34 15.59
N THR A 102 -5.54 -9.56 14.62
CA THR A 102 -6.89 -8.98 14.68
C THR A 102 -7.98 -10.06 14.80
N LYS A 103 -7.85 -11.17 14.08
CA LYS A 103 -8.84 -12.27 14.09
C LYS A 103 -8.80 -13.08 15.39
N ALA A 104 -7.61 -13.39 15.90
CA ALA A 104 -7.40 -14.20 17.09
C ALA A 104 -7.71 -13.42 18.37
N SER A 105 -7.38 -12.14 18.41
CA SER A 105 -7.59 -11.33 19.61
C SER A 105 -9.03 -10.85 19.75
N LYS A 106 -9.85 -10.72 18.68
CA LYS A 106 -11.16 -10.01 18.71
C LYS A 106 -11.12 -8.63 19.40
N ILE A 107 -9.91 -8.12 19.66
CA ILE A 107 -9.62 -6.94 20.45
C ILE A 107 -8.89 -6.03 19.47
N GLU A 108 -9.43 -4.84 19.26
CA GLU A 108 -8.79 -3.82 18.47
C GLU A 108 -7.39 -3.53 19.06
N PRO A 109 -6.31 -3.48 18.25
CA PRO A 109 -4.97 -3.22 18.79
C PRO A 109 -4.98 -1.97 19.66
N MET A 110 -4.34 -2.00 20.84
CA MET A 110 -4.34 -0.90 21.81
C MET A 110 -3.97 0.45 21.16
N GLU A 111 -3.01 0.46 20.23
CA GLU A 111 -2.61 1.65 19.48
C GLU A 111 -3.75 2.22 18.60
N THR A 112 -4.60 1.36 18.05
CA THR A 112 -5.74 1.77 17.23
C THR A 112 -6.84 2.35 18.13
N PHE A 113 -7.11 1.72 19.27
CA PHE A 113 -8.02 2.25 20.29
C PHE A 113 -7.57 3.63 20.81
N LEU A 114 -6.29 3.76 21.20
CA LEU A 114 -5.70 5.03 21.64
C LEU A 114 -5.74 6.11 20.55
N ASN A 115 -5.53 5.74 19.29
CA ASN A 115 -5.65 6.67 18.17
C ASN A 115 -7.10 7.11 17.94
N THR A 116 -8.08 6.23 18.12
CA THR A 116 -9.51 6.57 18.07
C THR A 116 -9.88 7.53 19.19
N LEU A 117 -9.48 7.25 20.43
CA LEU A 117 -9.67 8.16 21.57
C LEU A 117 -9.05 9.55 21.31
N ARG A 118 -7.84 9.57 20.76
CA ARG A 118 -7.16 10.82 20.38
C ARG A 118 -7.97 11.59 19.34
N LYS A 119 -8.45 10.94 18.28
CA LYS A 119 -9.28 11.60 17.25
C LYS A 119 -10.57 12.18 17.81
N MET A 120 -11.25 11.45 18.69
CA MET A 120 -12.46 11.94 19.37
C MET A 120 -12.18 13.19 20.22
N SER A 121 -10.96 13.32 20.78
CA SER A 121 -10.61 14.47 21.64
C SER A 121 -10.23 15.76 20.88
N ILE A 122 -9.92 15.68 19.58
CA ILE A 122 -9.38 16.82 18.79
C ILE A 122 -10.38 17.99 18.72
N GLY A 123 -11.67 17.72 18.61
CA GLY A 123 -12.73 18.74 18.52
C GLY A 123 -13.34 19.17 19.85
N LEU A 124 -12.91 18.58 20.97
CA LEU A 124 -13.48 18.87 22.28
C LEU A 124 -12.83 20.09 22.92
N THR A 125 -13.64 20.91 23.59
CA THR A 125 -13.19 21.98 24.48
C THR A 125 -12.46 21.41 25.71
N HIS A 126 -11.76 22.27 26.46
CA HIS A 126 -11.01 21.84 27.65
C HIS A 126 -11.90 21.14 28.69
N THR A 127 -13.12 21.64 28.90
CA THR A 127 -14.09 21.06 29.84
C THR A 127 -14.61 19.70 29.35
N GLU A 128 -14.90 19.58 28.05
CA GLU A 128 -15.34 18.32 27.44
C GLU A 128 -14.24 17.26 27.44
N ARG A 129 -12.98 17.64 27.24
CA ARG A 129 -11.83 16.72 27.36
C ARG A 129 -11.70 16.16 28.77
N ARG A 130 -11.91 16.99 29.80
CA ARG A 130 -11.94 16.51 31.20
C ARG A 130 -13.06 15.51 31.44
N ALA A 131 -14.28 15.83 31.00
CA ALA A 131 -15.42 14.92 31.14
C ALA A 131 -15.21 13.60 30.38
N PHE A 132 -14.66 13.68 29.17
CA PHE A 132 -14.31 12.54 28.33
C PHE A 132 -13.26 11.63 29.01
N LEU A 133 -12.19 12.20 29.56
CA LEU A 133 -11.18 11.46 30.32
C LEU A 133 -11.77 10.78 31.56
N SER A 134 -12.64 11.49 32.30
CA SER A 134 -13.31 10.93 33.47
C SER A 134 -14.20 9.74 33.11
N LYS A 135 -14.91 9.81 31.98
CA LYS A 135 -15.73 8.70 31.49
C LYS A 135 -14.93 7.50 31.01
N ILE A 136 -13.78 7.72 30.39
CA ILE A 136 -12.87 6.63 30.03
C ILE A 136 -12.34 5.96 31.30
N ALA A 137 -11.93 6.73 32.31
CA ALA A 137 -11.44 6.20 33.59
C ALA A 137 -12.50 5.37 34.33
N GLU A 138 -13.77 5.81 34.35
CA GLU A 138 -14.89 5.05 34.93
C GLU A 138 -15.13 3.68 34.26
N VAL A 139 -14.90 3.59 32.96
CA VAL A 139 -15.06 2.35 32.18
C VAL A 139 -13.89 1.38 32.40
N ILE A 140 -12.69 1.91 32.61
CA ILE A 140 -11.46 1.11 32.80
C ILE A 140 -11.33 0.60 34.25
N LEU A 141 -11.83 1.35 35.23
CA LEU A 141 -11.74 1.01 36.66
C LEU A 141 -12.87 0.09 37.16
N LYS A 142 -13.79 -0.32 36.29
CA LYS A 142 -14.83 -1.32 36.55
C LYS A 142 -14.42 -2.68 36.01
#